data_AF-A0A7S2IF16-F1
#
_entry.id   AF-A0A7S2IF16-F1
#
_cell.length_a   1.000
_cell.length_b   1.000
_cell.length_c   1.000
_cell.angle_alpha   90.00
_cell.angle_beta   90.00
_cell.angle_gamma   90.00
#
_symmetry.space_group_name_H-M   'P 1'
#
loop_
_entity.id
_entity.type
_entity.pdbx_description
1 polymer ?
#
loop_
_entity_poly.entity_id
_entity_poly.type
_entity_poly.pdbx_seq_one_letter_code
_entity_poly.pdbx_strand_id
1 'polypeptide(L)'
;EGPSEIKHRFEVLGAQELDADTQTKIVQSDHRVELVFQMIQQLVVDNIENGVLSIPPPILTRSFQHMADALLTYKEARKFAFERLPFPYVFITAILLLAEAVGVPFMMILYTKGLWSSFFFTFCCTFLLWFMNGVSDDLDNPFRRESRALDASRAQHELNGHLLQLLEQRHAAPVTYTAGPTPLGQVATGSSGVPRPPRASFHSWAARASTLSEEAREDKGPASAPADALFNRVDP
;
A
#
# COMPACT_ATOMS: atom_id res chain seq x y z
N GLU A 1 11.72 -30.05 21.27
CA GLU A 1 11.16 -29.74 19.93
C GLU A 1 10.56 -28.35 19.98
N GLY A 2 11.25 -27.35 19.42
CA GLY A 2 10.72 -25.98 19.37
C GLY A 2 9.60 -25.91 18.32
N PRO A 3 8.61 -25.02 18.49
CA PRO A 3 7.55 -24.88 17.50
C PRO A 3 8.21 -24.58 16.16
N SER A 4 7.92 -25.41 15.16
CA SER A 4 8.37 -25.25 13.78
C SER A 4 8.04 -23.84 13.33
N GLU A 5 9.04 -22.96 13.36
CA GLU A 5 8.94 -21.55 12.98
C GLU A 5 8.56 -21.52 11.50
N ILE A 6 7.27 -21.29 11.24
CA ILE A 6 6.70 -21.40 9.90
C ILE A 6 7.17 -20.19 9.11
N LYS A 7 8.39 -20.26 8.58
CA LYS A 7 9.10 -19.18 7.89
C LYS A 7 8.40 -18.76 6.60
N HIS A 8 8.25 -17.46 6.36
CA HIS A 8 7.79 -16.94 5.07
C HIS A 8 8.72 -17.46 3.95
N ARG A 9 8.13 -18.02 2.88
CA ARG A 9 8.87 -18.42 1.69
C ARG A 9 8.72 -17.31 0.67
N PHE A 10 9.84 -16.65 0.38
CA PHE A 10 9.93 -15.62 -0.64
C PHE A 10 10.60 -16.20 -1.88
N GLU A 11 10.08 -15.85 -3.04
CA GLU A 11 10.75 -16.11 -4.31
C GLU A 11 11.87 -15.08 -4.48
N VAL A 12 13.10 -15.58 -4.57
CA VAL A 12 14.30 -14.74 -4.78
C VAL A 12 14.86 -15.06 -6.16
N LEU A 13 14.87 -14.05 -7.03
CA LEU A 13 15.42 -14.15 -8.38
C LEU A 13 16.93 -14.41 -8.32
N GLY A 14 17.43 -15.33 -9.15
CA GLY A 14 18.87 -15.54 -9.36
C GLY A 14 19.66 -16.00 -8.14
N ALA A 15 19.02 -16.46 -7.05
CA ALA A 15 19.71 -16.87 -5.82
C ALA A 15 20.75 -17.98 -6.06
N GLN A 16 20.51 -18.83 -7.05
CA GLN A 16 21.38 -19.95 -7.44
C GLN A 16 22.52 -19.54 -8.38
N GLU A 17 22.41 -18.36 -9.01
CA GLU A 17 23.40 -17.83 -9.95
C GLU A 17 24.53 -17.08 -9.21
N LEU A 18 24.34 -16.80 -7.92
CA LEU A 18 25.34 -16.17 -7.08
C LEU A 18 26.47 -17.15 -6.76
N ASP A 19 27.71 -16.66 -6.73
CA ASP A 19 28.88 -17.46 -6.41
C ASP A 19 28.78 -18.17 -5.03
N ALA A 20 29.32 -19.39 -4.94
CA ALA A 20 29.18 -20.25 -3.77
C ALA A 20 29.82 -19.65 -2.50
N ASP A 21 30.95 -18.94 -2.65
CA ASP A 21 31.59 -18.27 -1.51
C ASP A 21 30.74 -17.11 -1.02
N THR A 22 30.11 -16.40 -1.95
CA THR A 22 29.22 -15.28 -1.65
C THR A 22 27.96 -15.74 -0.93
N GLN A 23 27.32 -16.82 -1.41
CA GLN A 23 26.17 -17.41 -0.72
C GLN A 23 26.53 -17.82 0.71
N THR A 24 27.69 -18.45 0.89
CA THR A 24 28.18 -18.89 2.21
C THR A 24 28.38 -17.69 3.14
N LYS A 25 28.98 -16.60 2.65
CA LYS A 25 29.16 -15.35 3.42
C LYS A 25 27.84 -14.75 3.87
N ILE A 26 26.81 -14.73 3.00
CA ILE A 26 25.49 -14.18 3.33
C ILE A 26 24.81 -15.04 4.40
N VAL A 27 24.88 -16.38 4.29
CA VAL A 27 24.24 -17.28 5.24
C VAL A 27 24.91 -17.22 6.63
N GLN A 28 26.23 -17.09 6.67
CA GLN A 28 27.01 -17.03 7.91
C GLN A 28 26.93 -15.68 8.64
N SER A 29 26.54 -14.59 7.95
CA SER A 29 26.45 -13.26 8.56
C SER A 29 25.24 -13.11 9.50
N ASP A 30 25.46 -12.41 10.61
CA ASP A 30 24.40 -11.98 11.54
C ASP A 30 23.54 -10.85 10.94
N HIS A 31 24.13 -10.00 10.10
CA HIS A 31 23.51 -8.80 9.51
C HIS A 31 23.42 -8.94 8.00
N ARG A 32 22.59 -9.89 7.56
CA ARG A 32 22.53 -10.34 6.16
C ARG A 32 22.05 -9.23 5.21
N VAL A 33 21.07 -8.43 5.63
CA VAL A 33 20.49 -7.39 4.78
C VAL A 33 21.47 -6.24 4.58
N GLU A 34 22.15 -5.83 5.65
CA GLU A 34 23.19 -4.80 5.60
C GLU A 34 24.39 -5.25 4.75
N LEU A 35 24.77 -6.53 4.81
CA LEU A 35 25.83 -7.09 3.96
C LEU A 35 25.44 -7.06 2.48
N VAL A 36 24.23 -7.53 2.11
CA VAL A 36 23.75 -7.50 0.73
C VAL A 36 23.66 -6.07 0.21
N PHE A 37 23.20 -5.13 1.04
CA PHE A 37 23.17 -3.71 0.70
C PHE A 37 24.57 -3.17 0.36
N GLN A 38 25.57 -3.47 1.20
CA GLN A 38 26.95 -3.06 0.95
C GLN A 38 27.52 -3.67 -0.34
N MET A 39 27.21 -4.94 -0.61
CA MET A 39 27.63 -5.62 -1.83
C MET A 39 27.06 -4.98 -3.10
N ILE A 40 25.78 -4.59 -3.08
CA ILE A 40 25.16 -3.88 -4.20
C ILE A 40 25.85 -2.54 -4.45
N GLN A 41 26.13 -1.77 -3.39
CA GLN A 41 26.84 -0.49 -3.51
C GLN A 41 28.26 -0.66 -4.06
N GLN A 42 28.99 -1.67 -3.58
CA GLN A 42 30.33 -1.98 -4.08
C GLN A 42 30.30 -2.34 -5.57
N LEU A 43 29.33 -3.16 -6.00
CA LEU A 43 29.16 -3.51 -7.41
C LEU A 43 28.91 -2.28 -8.27
N VAL A 44 28.13 -1.30 -7.80
CA VAL A 44 27.91 -0.04 -8.52
C VAL A 44 29.22 0.75 -8.65
N VAL A 45 30.01 0.85 -7.57
CA VAL A 45 31.30 1.55 -7.56
C VAL A 45 32.31 0.90 -8.53
N ASP A 46 32.43 -0.43 -8.48
CA ASP A 46 33.33 -1.18 -9.36
C ASP A 46 32.95 -1.00 -10.85
N ASN A 47 31.65 -0.93 -11.17
CA ASN A 47 31.19 -0.72 -12.54
C ASN A 47 31.37 0.72 -13.05
N ILE A 48 31.55 1.70 -12.17
CA ILE A 48 31.91 3.07 -12.55
C ILE A 48 33.39 3.12 -12.92
N GLU A 49 34.26 2.50 -12.11
CA GLU A 49 35.71 2.43 -12.40
C GLU A 49 35.98 1.68 -13.71
N ASN A 50 35.24 0.60 -13.97
CA ASN A 50 35.35 -0.20 -15.20
C ASN A 50 34.73 0.48 -16.44
N GLY A 51 34.13 1.68 -16.31
CA GLY A 51 33.55 2.44 -17.42
C GLY A 51 32.25 1.88 -18.01
N VAL A 52 31.70 0.81 -17.42
CA VAL A 52 30.39 0.24 -17.80
C VAL A 52 29.26 1.21 -17.44
N LEU A 53 29.42 1.93 -16.33
CA LEU A 53 28.44 2.90 -15.84
C LEU A 53 28.94 4.35 -16.04
N SER A 54 28.84 4.87 -17.26
CA SER A 54 29.23 6.27 -17.59
C SER A 54 28.10 7.26 -17.28
N ILE A 55 27.74 7.41 -16.00
CA ILE A 55 26.67 8.32 -15.53
C ILE A 55 27.31 9.50 -14.79
N PRO A 56 26.83 10.75 -14.98
CA PRO A 56 27.35 11.90 -14.27
C PRO A 56 27.10 11.79 -12.74
N PRO A 57 28.06 12.22 -11.89
CA PRO A 57 28.00 12.04 -10.44
C PRO A 57 26.69 12.49 -9.76
N PRO A 58 26.03 13.61 -10.14
CA PRO A 58 24.79 14.04 -9.48
C PRO A 58 23.62 13.06 -9.60
N ILE A 59 23.53 12.32 -10.70
CA ILE A 59 22.45 11.34 -10.92
C ILE A 59 22.72 10.09 -10.08
N LEU A 60 23.98 9.65 -10.06
CA LEU A 60 24.42 8.50 -9.27
C LEU A 60 24.22 8.72 -7.77
N THR A 61 24.59 9.91 -7.26
CA THR A 61 24.36 10.26 -5.84
C THR A 61 22.89 10.15 -5.46
N ARG A 62 21.97 10.53 -6.36
CA ARG A 62 20.53 10.40 -6.12
C ARG A 62 20.09 8.94 -6.01
N SER A 63 20.64 8.05 -6.84
CA SER A 63 20.37 6.60 -6.74
C SER A 63 20.88 6.02 -5.41
N PHE A 64 22.07 6.44 -4.95
CA PHE A 64 22.59 6.03 -3.64
C PHE A 64 21.73 6.55 -2.47
N GLN A 65 21.20 7.77 -2.57
CA GLN A 65 20.26 8.30 -1.58
C GLN A 65 18.99 7.44 -1.51
N HIS A 66 18.37 7.14 -2.65
CA HIS A 66 17.18 6.27 -2.67
C HIS A 66 17.45 4.87 -2.10
N MET A 67 18.63 4.30 -2.35
CA MET A 67 19.04 3.04 -1.72
C MET A 67 19.21 3.18 -0.19
N ALA A 68 19.85 4.25 0.27
CA ALA A 68 20.02 4.51 1.71
C ALA A 68 18.67 4.70 2.42
N ASP A 69 17.74 5.42 1.80
CA ASP A 69 16.37 5.60 2.28
C ASP A 69 15.66 4.24 2.38
N ALA A 70 15.81 3.37 1.38
CA ALA A 70 15.23 2.01 1.41
C ALA A 70 15.77 1.18 2.59
N LEU A 71 17.07 1.27 2.90
CA LEU A 71 17.66 0.59 4.06
C LEU A 71 17.12 1.17 5.38
N LEU A 72 16.91 2.48 5.46
CA LEU A 72 16.31 3.12 6.62
C LEU A 72 14.88 2.64 6.84
N THR A 73 14.05 2.64 5.80
CA THR A 73 12.68 2.12 5.85
C THR A 73 12.65 0.65 6.27
N TYR A 74 13.58 -0.18 5.78
CA TYR A 74 13.73 -1.56 6.25
C TYR A 74 14.03 -1.63 7.76
N LYS A 75 14.95 -0.81 8.26
CA LYS A 75 15.30 -0.79 9.69
C LYS A 75 14.13 -0.31 10.55
N GLU A 76 13.33 0.64 10.05
CA GLU A 76 12.10 1.08 10.72
C GLU A 76 11.06 -0.03 10.75
N ALA A 77 10.79 -0.69 9.62
CA ALA A 77 9.92 -1.86 9.55
C ALA A 77 10.38 -2.99 10.48
N ARG A 78 11.70 -3.21 10.57
CA ARG A 78 12.30 -4.18 11.48
C ARG A 78 11.97 -3.86 12.95
N LYS A 79 11.94 -2.59 13.35
CA LYS A 79 11.53 -2.24 14.72
C LYS A 79 10.11 -2.72 15.00
N PHE A 80 9.14 -2.47 14.12
CA PHE A 80 7.77 -2.94 14.30
C PHE A 80 7.63 -4.48 14.33
N ALA A 81 8.48 -5.20 13.59
CA ALA A 81 8.44 -6.66 13.58
C ALA A 81 8.97 -7.29 14.90
N PHE A 82 9.97 -6.67 15.53
CA PHE A 82 10.67 -7.22 16.70
C PHE A 82 10.25 -6.59 18.04
N GLU A 83 9.84 -5.33 18.03
CA GLU A 83 9.41 -4.59 19.22
C GLU A 83 7.97 -5.00 19.57
N ARG A 84 7.83 -6.06 20.37
CA ARG A 84 6.54 -6.44 20.92
C ARG A 84 6.15 -5.46 22.03
N LEU A 85 4.85 -5.19 22.15
CA LEU A 85 4.33 -4.42 23.28
C LEU A 85 4.80 -5.02 24.61
N PRO A 86 5.08 -4.19 25.63
CA PRO A 86 5.49 -4.67 26.94
C PRO A 86 4.48 -5.69 27.48
N PHE A 87 4.96 -6.80 28.01
CA PHE A 87 4.13 -7.85 28.59
C PHE A 87 3.03 -7.34 29.55
N PRO A 88 3.30 -6.35 30.44
CA PRO A 88 2.26 -5.81 31.33
C PRO A 88 1.07 -5.22 30.59
N TYR A 89 1.27 -4.60 29.43
CA TYR A 89 0.19 -4.02 28.64
C TYR A 89 -0.77 -5.10 28.14
N VAL A 90 -0.23 -6.15 27.51
CA VAL A 90 -1.02 -7.29 27.02
C VAL A 90 -1.77 -7.97 28.18
N PHE A 91 -1.12 -8.11 29.33
CA PHE A 91 -1.72 -8.71 30.52
C PHE A 91 -2.90 -7.88 31.08
N ILE A 92 -2.71 -6.56 31.19
CA ILE A 92 -3.77 -5.66 31.68
C ILE A 92 -4.96 -5.64 30.72
N THR A 93 -4.71 -5.59 29.41
CA THR A 93 -5.77 -5.65 28.39
C THR A 93 -6.58 -6.93 28.50
N ALA A 94 -5.93 -8.09 28.70
CA ALA A 94 -6.62 -9.36 28.91
C ALA A 94 -7.49 -9.36 30.20
N ILE A 95 -6.99 -8.79 31.30
CA ILE A 95 -7.76 -8.65 32.54
C ILE A 95 -8.97 -7.73 32.31
N LEU A 96 -8.78 -6.62 31.61
CA LEU A 96 -9.85 -5.65 31.33
C LEU A 96 -10.96 -6.29 30.48
N LEU A 97 -10.62 -7.05 29.44
CA LEU A 97 -11.58 -7.81 28.63
C LEU A 97 -12.33 -8.86 29.45
N LEU A 98 -11.65 -9.56 30.36
CA LEU A 98 -12.29 -10.54 31.24
C LEU A 98 -13.25 -9.87 32.24
N ALA A 99 -12.85 -8.73 32.82
CA ALA A 99 -13.68 -7.96 33.73
C ALA A 99 -14.92 -7.40 33.02
N GLU A 100 -14.76 -6.91 31.80
CA GLU A 100 -15.85 -6.42 30.96
C GLU A 100 -16.82 -7.53 30.56
N ALA A 101 -16.31 -8.71 30.19
CA ALA A 101 -17.12 -9.88 29.85
C ALA A 101 -18.04 -10.35 30.99
N VAL A 102 -17.71 -10.05 32.25
CA VAL A 102 -18.56 -10.35 33.41
C VAL A 102 -19.36 -9.11 33.88
N GLY A 103 -18.76 -7.92 33.82
CA GLY A 103 -19.37 -6.69 34.27
C GLY A 103 -20.53 -6.21 33.40
N VAL A 104 -20.38 -6.31 32.07
CA VAL A 104 -21.42 -5.94 31.10
C VAL A 104 -22.70 -6.75 31.26
N PRO A 105 -22.67 -8.10 31.34
CA PRO A 105 -23.88 -8.87 31.57
C PRO A 105 -24.54 -8.57 32.92
N PHE A 106 -23.76 -8.34 33.98
CA PHE A 106 -24.32 -7.97 35.28
C PHE A 106 -25.05 -6.62 35.22
N MET A 107 -24.46 -5.62 34.58
CA MET A 107 -25.08 -4.29 34.44
C MET A 107 -26.35 -4.34 33.58
N MET A 108 -26.34 -5.07 32.46
CA MET A 108 -27.51 -5.12 31.56
C MET A 108 -28.71 -5.85 32.15
N ILE A 109 -28.53 -6.76 33.12
CA ILE A 109 -29.65 -7.35 33.88
C ILE A 109 -30.34 -6.30 34.75
N LEU A 110 -29.57 -5.35 35.32
CA LEU A 110 -30.12 -4.30 36.20
C LEU A 110 -30.83 -3.18 35.43
N TYR A 111 -30.33 -2.82 34.23
CA TYR A 111 -30.82 -1.66 33.48
C TYR A 111 -31.85 -1.99 32.39
N THR A 112 -31.89 -3.22 31.87
CA THR A 112 -32.75 -3.57 30.73
C THR A 112 -34.01 -4.33 31.16
N LYS A 113 -35.17 -3.85 30.72
CA LYS A 113 -36.45 -4.58 30.87
C LYS A 113 -36.63 -5.53 29.69
N GLY A 114 -36.35 -6.81 29.90
CA GLY A 114 -36.61 -7.89 28.94
C GLY A 114 -35.39 -8.75 28.61
N LEU A 115 -35.59 -10.07 28.65
CA LEU A 115 -34.55 -11.08 28.46
C LEU A 115 -33.85 -10.97 27.10
N TRP A 116 -34.62 -10.81 26.02
CA TRP A 116 -34.09 -10.74 24.65
C TRP A 116 -33.25 -9.49 24.41
N SER A 117 -33.69 -8.34 24.91
CA SER A 117 -32.95 -7.08 24.79
C SER A 117 -31.65 -7.14 25.59
N SER A 118 -31.70 -7.62 26.84
CA SER A 118 -30.51 -7.77 27.69
C SER A 118 -29.49 -8.73 27.07
N PHE A 119 -29.91 -9.87 26.53
CA PHE A 119 -29.02 -10.81 25.83
C PHE A 119 -28.36 -10.17 24.60
N PHE A 120 -29.12 -9.47 23.75
CA PHE A 120 -28.57 -8.89 22.54
C PHE A 120 -27.56 -7.77 22.83
N PHE A 121 -27.86 -6.89 23.79
CA PHE A 121 -26.95 -5.80 24.16
C PHE A 121 -25.66 -6.33 24.81
N THR A 122 -25.76 -7.32 25.69
CA THR A 122 -24.59 -7.93 26.34
C THR A 122 -23.71 -8.66 25.34
N PHE A 123 -24.32 -9.48 24.48
CA PHE A 123 -23.59 -10.16 23.42
C PHE A 123 -22.92 -9.17 22.48
N CYS A 124 -23.62 -8.14 22.02
CA CYS A 124 -23.08 -7.16 21.09
C CYS A 124 -21.91 -6.37 21.69
N CYS A 125 -22.04 -5.86 22.92
CA CYS A 125 -20.98 -5.11 23.58
C CYS A 125 -19.73 -5.98 23.78
N THR A 126 -19.87 -7.15 24.39
CA THR A 126 -18.71 -8.03 24.64
C THR A 126 -18.12 -8.55 23.34
N PHE A 127 -18.93 -8.97 22.37
CA PHE A 127 -18.42 -9.38 21.06
C PHE A 127 -17.62 -8.27 20.38
N LEU A 128 -18.10 -7.02 20.40
CA LEU A 128 -17.42 -5.90 19.76
C LEU A 128 -16.06 -5.60 20.40
N LEU A 129 -15.96 -5.63 21.73
CA LEU A 129 -14.68 -5.40 22.42
C LEU A 129 -13.68 -6.53 22.19
N TRP A 130 -14.14 -7.79 22.21
CA TRP A 130 -13.31 -8.94 21.89
C TRP A 130 -12.85 -8.94 20.42
N PHE A 131 -13.74 -8.55 19.50
CA PHE A 131 -13.39 -8.37 18.09
C PHE A 131 -12.35 -7.28 17.90
N MET A 132 -12.54 -6.10 18.53
CA MET A 132 -11.58 -5.00 18.46
C MET A 132 -10.21 -5.39 19.02
N ASN A 133 -10.17 -6.12 20.14
CA ASN A 133 -8.91 -6.63 20.69
C ASN A 133 -8.21 -7.60 19.72
N GLY A 134 -8.95 -8.45 19.02
CA GLY A 134 -8.39 -9.31 17.96
C GLY A 134 -7.83 -8.51 16.79
N VAL A 135 -8.52 -7.45 16.35
CA VAL A 135 -8.02 -6.55 15.30
C VAL A 135 -6.77 -5.81 15.76
N SER A 136 -6.72 -5.36 17.02
CA SER A 136 -5.53 -4.73 17.59
C SER A 136 -4.32 -5.68 17.59
N ASP A 137 -4.49 -6.96 17.94
CA ASP A 137 -3.41 -7.95 17.90
C ASP A 137 -2.86 -8.18 16.46
N ASP A 138 -3.73 -8.13 15.46
CA ASP A 138 -3.34 -8.21 14.04
C ASP A 138 -2.58 -6.94 13.57
N LEU A 139 -2.92 -5.77 14.12
CA LEU A 139 -2.30 -4.47 13.81
C LEU A 139 -0.99 -4.24 14.57
N ASP A 140 -0.83 -4.81 15.77
CA ASP A 140 0.36 -4.65 16.61
C ASP A 140 1.60 -5.24 15.95
N ASN A 141 1.45 -6.33 15.19
CA ASN A 141 2.53 -6.87 14.37
C ASN A 141 2.03 -7.27 12.97
N PRO A 142 2.09 -6.33 12.00
CA PRO A 142 1.61 -6.57 10.65
C PRO A 142 2.48 -7.56 9.86
N PHE A 143 3.68 -7.87 10.37
CA PHE A 143 4.62 -8.81 9.75
C PHE A 143 4.46 -10.24 10.27
N ARG A 144 3.51 -10.50 11.19
CA ARG A 144 3.16 -11.87 11.55
C ARG A 144 2.58 -12.59 10.33
N ARG A 145 2.95 -13.85 10.16
CA ARG A 145 2.48 -14.68 9.04
C ARG A 145 0.96 -14.80 8.93
N GLU A 146 0.27 -14.74 10.05
CA GLU A 146 -1.20 -14.84 10.13
C GLU A 146 -1.89 -13.48 10.10
N SER A 147 -1.12 -12.38 10.14
CA SER A 147 -1.70 -11.03 10.10
C SER A 147 -2.33 -10.77 8.75
N ARG A 148 -3.55 -10.22 8.78
CA ARG A 148 -4.25 -9.74 7.58
C ARG A 148 -3.85 -8.32 7.19
N ALA A 149 -2.98 -7.68 7.98
CA ALA A 149 -2.65 -6.28 7.79
C ALA A 149 -1.66 -6.04 6.63
N LEU A 150 -0.75 -6.98 6.35
CA LEU A 150 0.26 -6.81 5.31
C LEU A 150 0.61 -8.12 4.59
N ASP A 151 0.51 -8.11 3.25
CA ASP A 151 0.95 -9.21 2.40
C ASP A 151 2.37 -8.98 1.87
N ALA A 152 3.36 -9.40 2.67
CA ALA A 152 4.77 -9.32 2.28
C ALA A 152 5.09 -10.19 1.05
N SER A 153 4.36 -11.29 0.82
CA SER A 153 4.61 -12.18 -0.31
C SER A 153 4.21 -11.52 -1.63
N ARG A 154 3.07 -10.83 -1.64
CA ARG A 154 2.63 -10.05 -2.79
C ARG A 154 3.58 -8.89 -3.08
N ALA A 155 4.03 -8.19 -2.05
CA ALA A 155 5.01 -7.10 -2.22
C ALA A 155 6.32 -7.60 -2.85
N GLN A 156 6.82 -8.77 -2.42
CA GLN A 156 8.00 -9.39 -3.04
C GLN A 156 7.75 -9.80 -4.49
N HIS A 157 6.58 -10.35 -4.80
CA HIS A 157 6.23 -10.74 -6.16
C HIS A 157 6.16 -9.53 -7.11
N GLU A 158 5.59 -8.41 -6.65
CA GLU A 158 5.56 -7.14 -7.39
C GLU A 158 6.96 -6.59 -7.63
N LEU A 159 7.83 -6.62 -6.60
CA LEU A 159 9.24 -6.25 -6.75
C LEU A 159 9.97 -7.11 -7.79
N ASN A 160 9.79 -8.43 -7.73
CA ASN A 160 10.37 -9.34 -8.72
C ASN A 160 9.88 -9.01 -10.14
N GLY A 161 8.59 -8.72 -10.32
CA GLY A 161 8.03 -8.28 -11.60
C GLY A 161 8.68 -6.99 -12.12
N HIS A 162 8.85 -5.99 -11.26
CA HIS A 162 9.53 -4.74 -11.64
C HIS A 162 11.00 -4.98 -12.05
N LEU A 163 11.73 -5.82 -11.31
CA LEU A 163 13.13 -6.15 -11.63
C LEU A 163 13.26 -6.87 -12.98
N LEU A 164 12.38 -7.84 -13.25
CA LEU A 164 12.35 -8.54 -14.53
C LEU A 164 12.01 -7.59 -15.69
N GLN A 165 11.05 -6.69 -15.51
CA GLN A 165 10.70 -5.70 -16.52
C GLN A 165 11.88 -4.74 -16.84
N LEU A 166 12.66 -4.35 -15.82
CA LEU A 166 13.87 -3.54 -16.03
C LEU A 166 14.93 -4.30 -16.85
N LEU A 167 15.07 -5.62 -16.63
CA LEU A 167 15.97 -6.47 -17.43
C LEU A 167 15.47 -6.63 -18.87
N GLU A 168 14.17 -6.83 -19.08
CA GLU A 168 13.57 -6.89 -20.42
C GLU A 168 13.75 -5.57 -21.18
N GLN A 169 13.54 -4.42 -20.53
CA GLN A 169 13.76 -3.11 -21.14
C GLN A 169 15.20 -2.88 -21.58
N ARG A 170 16.19 -3.41 -20.84
CA ARG A 170 17.59 -3.37 -21.27
C ARG A 170 17.80 -4.12 -22.60
N HIS A 171 17.06 -5.21 -22.81
CA HIS A 171 17.20 -6.07 -23.99
C HIS A 171 16.31 -5.61 -25.15
N ALA A 172 15.25 -4.84 -24.87
CA ALA A 172 14.39 -4.26 -25.87
C ALA A 172 15.09 -3.11 -26.63
N ALA A 173 14.94 -3.10 -27.96
CA ALA A 173 15.40 -1.99 -28.78
C ALA A 173 14.72 -0.68 -28.35
N PRO A 174 15.41 0.48 -28.41
CA PRO A 174 14.80 1.75 -28.06
C PRO A 174 13.54 1.95 -28.88
N VAL A 175 12.42 2.27 -28.20
CA VAL A 175 11.18 2.65 -28.85
C VAL A 175 11.49 3.89 -29.68
N THR A 176 11.70 3.66 -30.97
CA THR A 176 11.86 4.73 -31.94
C THR A 176 10.47 5.33 -32.08
N TYR A 177 10.24 6.45 -31.41
CA TYR A 177 9.17 7.34 -31.81
C TYR A 177 9.50 7.74 -33.25
N THR A 178 8.89 7.08 -34.23
CA THR A 178 8.79 7.64 -35.57
C THR A 178 7.96 8.90 -35.38
N ALA A 179 8.63 10.02 -35.14
CA ALA A 179 8.06 11.30 -35.44
C ALA A 179 7.67 11.20 -36.92
N GLY A 180 6.40 10.90 -37.19
CA GLY A 180 5.85 11.13 -38.51
C GLY A 180 6.19 12.57 -38.86
N PRO A 181 6.45 12.89 -40.13
CA PRO A 181 6.77 14.24 -40.55
C PRO A 181 5.53 15.12 -40.33
N THR A 182 5.28 15.54 -39.09
CA THR A 182 4.53 16.74 -38.83
C THR A 182 5.56 17.84 -38.94
N PRO A 183 5.58 18.60 -40.05
CA PRO A 183 6.53 19.69 -40.19
C PRO A 183 6.36 20.63 -38.99
N LEU A 184 7.42 20.78 -38.19
CA LEU A 184 7.63 21.86 -37.23
C LEU A 184 7.81 23.18 -37.98
N GLY A 185 6.81 23.54 -38.80
CA GLY A 185 6.86 24.62 -39.77
C GLY A 185 5.49 25.24 -40.09
N GLN A 186 4.46 24.94 -39.32
CA GLN A 186 3.22 25.72 -39.29
C GLN A 186 2.73 25.88 -37.85
N VAL A 187 3.55 26.51 -37.00
CA VAL A 187 2.95 27.44 -36.04
C VAL A 187 2.41 28.56 -36.91
N ALA A 188 1.13 28.47 -37.24
CA ALA A 188 0.44 29.47 -38.04
C ALA A 188 0.64 30.84 -37.38
N THR A 189 1.52 31.66 -37.96
CA THR A 189 1.39 33.11 -37.97
C THR A 189 0.17 33.44 -38.83
N GLY A 190 -1.01 33.05 -38.33
CA GLY A 190 -2.30 33.36 -38.87
C GLY A 190 -2.98 34.27 -37.87
N SER A 191 -2.91 35.57 -38.13
CA SER A 191 -3.77 36.56 -37.51
C SER A 191 -5.23 36.16 -37.72
N SER A 192 -5.84 35.53 -36.74
CA SER A 192 -7.29 35.46 -36.61
C SER A 192 -7.58 35.43 -35.12
N GLY A 193 -8.15 36.53 -34.64
CA GLY A 193 -8.41 36.79 -33.25
C GLY A 193 -9.29 35.71 -32.64
N VAL A 194 -8.67 34.82 -31.88
CA VAL A 194 -9.37 34.10 -30.82
C VAL A 194 -9.49 35.10 -29.67
N PRO A 195 -10.71 35.52 -29.27
CA PRO A 195 -10.86 36.42 -28.13
C PRO A 195 -10.34 35.68 -26.91
N ARG A 196 -9.35 36.25 -26.23
CA ARG A 196 -8.97 35.77 -24.89
C ARG A 196 -10.23 35.82 -24.03
N PRO A 197 -10.64 34.72 -23.38
CA PRO A 197 -11.71 34.80 -22.41
C PRO A 197 -11.28 35.82 -21.35
N PRO A 198 -12.14 36.80 -21.00
CA PRO A 198 -11.80 37.77 -19.97
C PRO A 198 -11.49 37.00 -18.69
N ARG A 199 -10.41 37.40 -18.00
CA ARG A 199 -10.06 36.87 -16.68
C ARG A 199 -11.28 37.00 -15.78
N ALA A 200 -11.99 35.89 -15.60
CA ALA A 200 -13.14 35.82 -14.71
C ALA A 200 -12.64 36.13 -13.31
N SER A 201 -13.10 37.26 -12.73
CA SER A 201 -12.84 37.55 -11.34
C SER A 201 -13.57 36.52 -10.48
N PHE A 202 -13.00 36.20 -9.31
CA PHE A 202 -13.47 35.16 -8.40
C PHE A 202 -14.97 35.28 -8.06
N HIS A 203 -15.52 36.50 -8.08
CA HIS A 203 -16.94 36.77 -7.83
C HIS A 203 -17.87 36.24 -8.93
N SER A 204 -17.44 36.19 -10.19
CA SER A 204 -18.23 35.66 -11.31
C SER A 204 -18.30 34.13 -11.34
N TRP A 205 -17.32 33.46 -10.72
CA TRP A 205 -17.33 32.00 -10.55
C TRP A 205 -18.28 31.57 -9.43
N ALA A 206 -18.28 32.31 -8.31
CA ALA A 206 -19.17 32.05 -7.18
C ALA A 206 -20.66 32.20 -7.54
N ALA A 207 -21.02 33.22 -8.35
CA ALA A 207 -22.39 33.42 -8.80
C ALA A 207 -22.89 32.31 -9.76
N ARG A 208 -21.98 31.67 -10.50
CA ARG A 208 -22.31 30.58 -11.43
C ARG A 208 -22.40 29.22 -10.71
N ALA A 209 -21.71 29.07 -9.59
CA ALA A 209 -21.81 27.89 -8.74
C ALA A 209 -23.14 27.85 -7.96
N SER A 210 -23.68 29.01 -7.55
CA SER A 210 -24.97 29.08 -6.85
C SER A 210 -26.16 28.74 -7.76
N THR A 211 -26.14 29.14 -9.04
CA THR A 211 -27.23 28.85 -9.99
C THR A 211 -27.28 27.37 -10.36
N LEU A 212 -26.12 26.72 -10.51
CA LEU A 212 -26.06 25.27 -10.77
C LEU A 212 -26.58 24.45 -9.58
N SER A 213 -26.51 24.97 -8.35
CA SER A 213 -27.08 24.31 -7.18
C SER A 213 -28.61 24.42 -7.10
N GLU A 214 -29.23 25.40 -7.77
CA GLU A 214 -30.68 25.55 -7.84
C GLU A 214 -31.28 24.66 -8.93
N GLU A 215 -30.66 24.59 -10.12
CA GLU A 215 -31.08 23.67 -11.20
C GLU A 215 -30.98 22.19 -10.78
N ALA A 216 -29.94 21.81 -10.03
CA ALA A 216 -29.82 20.44 -9.50
C ALA A 216 -30.84 20.10 -8.40
N ARG A 217 -31.53 21.12 -7.86
CA ARG A 217 -32.54 20.97 -6.81
C ARG A 217 -33.97 20.90 -7.38
N GLU A 218 -34.19 21.47 -8.56
CA GLU A 218 -35.48 21.40 -9.28
C GLU A 218 -35.72 20.05 -9.95
N ASP A 219 -34.66 19.31 -10.32
CA ASP A 219 -34.78 18.01 -11.01
C ASP A 219 -35.07 16.81 -10.07
N LYS A 220 -35.34 17.06 -8.78
CA LYS A 220 -35.69 16.02 -7.80
C LYS A 220 -37.00 16.28 -7.05
N GLY A 221 -38.10 15.81 -7.62
CA GLY A 221 -39.29 15.35 -6.89
C GLY A 221 -40.48 14.97 -7.79
N PRO A 222 -41.46 14.14 -7.33
CA PRO A 222 -41.42 13.02 -6.39
C PRO A 222 -41.85 11.66 -7.00
N ALA A 223 -41.44 10.59 -6.33
CA ALA A 223 -41.77 9.15 -6.41
C ALA A 223 -42.98 8.63 -7.25
N SER A 224 -42.76 7.54 -8.02
CA SER A 224 -43.60 6.32 -8.01
C SER A 224 -42.93 5.14 -8.73
N ALA A 225 -43.07 3.93 -8.16
CA ALA A 225 -42.52 2.63 -8.59
C ALA A 225 -43.35 1.98 -9.75
N PRO A 226 -43.10 0.74 -10.24
CA PRO A 226 -42.09 -0.25 -9.85
C PRO A 226 -41.29 -0.89 -11.02
N ALA A 227 -40.22 -1.58 -10.62
CA ALA A 227 -39.31 -2.36 -11.44
C ALA A 227 -39.87 -3.77 -11.69
N ASP A 228 -40.40 -4.02 -12.88
CA ASP A 228 -40.71 -5.37 -13.39
C ASP A 228 -40.85 -5.30 -14.91
N ALA A 229 -39.73 -5.44 -15.63
CA ALA A 229 -39.61 -5.87 -17.03
C ALA A 229 -38.35 -5.25 -17.63
N LEU A 230 -37.24 -5.99 -17.68
CA LEU A 230 -36.21 -5.84 -18.74
C LEU A 230 -35.05 -6.86 -18.62
N PHE A 231 -35.31 -8.08 -18.14
CA PHE A 231 -34.34 -9.17 -18.25
C PHE A 231 -35.04 -10.47 -18.61
N ASN A 232 -35.59 -10.53 -19.82
CA ASN A 232 -35.84 -11.81 -20.48
C ASN A 232 -36.02 -11.63 -22.00
N ARG A 233 -34.93 -11.70 -22.75
CA ARG A 233 -34.86 -12.46 -24.02
C ARG A 233 -33.44 -12.46 -24.58
N VAL A 234 -32.71 -13.53 -24.26
CA VAL A 234 -31.68 -14.08 -25.12
C VAL A 234 -32.39 -15.16 -25.91
N ASP A 235 -32.39 -15.05 -27.23
CA ASP A 235 -32.75 -16.12 -28.15
C ASP A 235 -31.70 -16.11 -29.29
N PRO A 236 -31.49 -17.27 -29.94
CA PRO A 236 -30.17 -17.82 -30.27
C PRO A 236 -29.51 -17.35 -31.57
#